data_AF-A0A2K5V8U4-F1
#
_entry.id   AF-A0A2K5V8U4-F1
#
_cell.length_a   1.000
_cell.length_b   1.000
_cell.length_c   1.000
_cell.angle_alpha   90.00
_cell.angle_beta   90.00
_cell.angle_gamma   90.00
#
_symmetry.space_group_name_H-M   'P 1'
#
loop_
_entity.id
_entity.type
_entity.pdbx_description
1 polymer ?
#
loop_
_entity_poly.entity_id
_entity_poly.type
_entity_poly.pdbx_seq_one_letter_code
_entity_poly.pdbx_strand_id
1 'polypeptide(L)'
;MHLNGRCICPSDPQFVEEKGIRAEDLVIGALESAFQECDEVIGRELEASGQVGGCTALVAVSLQGKLYVANAGDSRAILVRRDEIRPLSFEFTPETERQRIQQLAFVYPELLAGEFTRLEFPRRLKGDDLGQKVLFRDHHMSGWSYKRVEKSDLKYPLIHGQGRQARLLGTLAVSRGLGDHQLRVLDTNIQLKPFLLSVPQVTVLDVGQLELQEDDVVVMATDGLWDVLSNEQVAWLVRSFLPGNQEDPHRFLKLAQMLIHSTQGKEDSPTEEGQVSYDDVSVFVIPLHSQGQESSGH
;
A
#
# COMPACT_ATOMS: atom_id res chain seq x y z
N MET A 1 30.11 -5.39 -1.00
CA MET A 1 29.16 -6.40 -1.52
C MET A 1 29.79 -7.03 -2.75
N HIS A 2 29.83 -8.35 -2.84
CA HIS A 2 30.31 -9.05 -4.03
C HIS A 2 29.17 -9.08 -5.07
N LEU A 3 29.04 -8.02 -5.87
CA LEU A 3 28.02 -7.89 -6.93
C LEU A 3 28.56 -8.23 -8.33
N ASN A 4 29.83 -8.59 -8.43
CA ASN A 4 30.47 -8.89 -9.71
C ASN A 4 30.45 -10.39 -9.95
N GLY A 5 29.72 -10.79 -10.99
CA GLY A 5 29.51 -12.18 -11.35
C GLY A 5 30.82 -12.94 -11.58
N ARG A 6 30.92 -14.18 -11.10
CA ARG A 6 32.02 -15.10 -11.44
C ARG A 6 31.48 -16.32 -12.18
N CYS A 7 32.25 -16.82 -13.13
CA CYS A 7 31.98 -18.11 -13.75
C CYS A 7 32.01 -19.20 -12.66
N ILE A 8 30.85 -19.78 -12.37
CA ILE A 8 30.63 -20.74 -11.29
C ILE A 8 31.27 -22.09 -11.63
N CYS A 9 31.32 -22.44 -12.92
CA CYS A 9 31.84 -23.72 -13.42
C CYS A 9 32.48 -23.55 -14.80
N PRO A 10 33.79 -23.78 -14.99
CA PRO A 10 34.42 -23.78 -16.32
C PRO A 10 33.95 -24.95 -17.22
N SER A 11 33.31 -25.96 -16.62
CA SER A 11 32.95 -27.23 -17.26
C SER A 11 31.56 -27.26 -17.90
N ASP A 12 30.75 -26.23 -17.70
CA ASP A 12 29.37 -26.19 -18.20
C ASP A 12 29.13 -24.86 -18.94
N PRO A 13 29.31 -24.77 -20.26
CA PRO A 13 29.27 -23.49 -20.98
C PRO A 13 27.85 -22.99 -21.29
N GLN A 14 26.78 -23.71 -20.92
CA GLN A 14 25.41 -23.38 -21.38
C GLN A 14 24.57 -22.52 -20.44
N PHE A 15 24.92 -22.38 -19.15
CA PHE A 15 24.12 -21.60 -18.18
C PHE A 15 24.97 -20.97 -17.05
N VAL A 16 25.95 -20.14 -17.37
CA VAL A 16 26.91 -19.60 -16.36
C VAL A 16 27.17 -18.10 -16.48
N GLU A 17 26.15 -17.33 -16.83
CA GLU A 17 26.17 -15.89 -16.52
C GLU A 17 25.41 -15.66 -15.22
N GLU A 18 26.15 -15.28 -14.18
CA GLU A 18 25.55 -14.81 -12.93
C GLU A 18 24.73 -13.55 -13.25
N LYS A 19 23.48 -13.52 -12.77
CA LYS A 19 22.61 -12.37 -13.00
C LYS A 19 23.27 -11.11 -12.45
N GLY A 20 23.28 -10.04 -13.25
CA GLY A 20 23.71 -8.72 -12.78
C GLY A 20 22.72 -8.19 -11.74
N ILE A 21 23.00 -8.43 -10.46
CA ILE A 21 22.21 -7.93 -9.34
C ILE A 21 22.70 -6.52 -9.03
N ARG A 22 21.81 -5.53 -9.11
CA ARG A 22 22.15 -4.15 -8.74
C ARG A 22 22.05 -3.98 -7.23
N ALA A 23 22.69 -2.94 -6.70
CA ALA A 23 22.60 -2.61 -5.29
C ALA A 23 21.14 -2.37 -4.84
N GLU A 24 20.31 -1.78 -5.71
CA GLU A 24 18.89 -1.55 -5.41
C GLU A 24 18.12 -2.86 -5.22
N ASP A 25 18.41 -3.88 -6.03
CA ASP A 25 17.72 -5.17 -5.98
C ASP A 25 18.01 -5.87 -4.64
N LEU A 26 19.23 -5.71 -4.09
CA LEU A 26 19.58 -6.20 -2.76
C LEU A 26 18.83 -5.46 -1.65
N VAL A 27 18.70 -4.13 -1.74
CA VAL A 27 17.98 -3.33 -0.73
C VAL A 27 16.48 -3.62 -0.76
N ILE A 28 15.90 -3.79 -1.95
CA ILE A 28 14.50 -4.20 -2.13
C ILE A 28 14.28 -5.56 -1.46
N GLY A 29 15.10 -6.56 -1.80
CA GLY A 29 14.98 -7.90 -1.19
C GLY A 29 15.16 -7.87 0.32
N ALA A 30 16.08 -7.06 0.84
CA ALA A 30 16.28 -6.91 2.29
C ALA A 30 15.04 -6.30 2.98
N LEU A 31 14.37 -5.31 2.37
CA LEU A 31 13.13 -4.75 2.90
C LEU A 31 11.99 -5.77 2.86
N GLU A 32 11.84 -6.51 1.76
CA GLU A 32 10.84 -7.56 1.63
C GLU A 32 11.02 -8.66 2.68
N SER A 33 12.25 -9.15 2.85
CA SER A 33 12.59 -10.12 3.90
C SER A 33 12.37 -9.56 5.30
N ALA A 34 12.76 -8.31 5.57
CA ALA A 34 12.56 -7.70 6.88
C ALA A 34 11.07 -7.58 7.27
N PHE A 35 10.19 -7.25 6.33
CA PHE A 35 8.74 -7.23 6.59
C PHE A 35 8.20 -8.62 6.90
N GLN A 36 8.63 -9.64 6.15
CA GLN A 36 8.21 -11.02 6.40
C GLN A 36 8.70 -11.52 7.76
N GLU A 37 9.99 -11.35 8.06
CA GLU A 37 10.59 -11.76 9.34
C GLU A 37 9.93 -11.03 10.52
N CYS A 38 9.65 -9.73 10.36
CA CYS A 38 8.94 -8.94 11.37
C CYS A 38 7.51 -9.47 11.59
N ASP A 39 6.77 -9.76 10.52
CA ASP A 39 5.43 -10.34 10.61
C ASP A 39 5.44 -11.71 11.32
N GLU A 40 6.42 -12.56 11.06
CA GLU A 40 6.58 -13.83 11.76
C GLU A 40 6.87 -13.67 13.25
N VAL A 41 7.70 -12.68 13.63
CA VAL A 41 7.95 -12.35 15.04
C VAL A 41 6.67 -11.85 15.71
N ILE A 42 5.96 -10.90 15.08
CA ILE A 42 4.68 -10.37 15.57
C ILE A 42 3.67 -11.51 15.78
N GLY A 43 3.56 -12.44 14.83
CA GLY A 43 2.66 -13.58 14.93
C GLY A 43 2.94 -14.44 16.17
N ARG A 44 4.22 -14.78 16.40
CA ARG A 44 4.63 -15.55 17.59
C ARG A 44 4.37 -14.81 18.90
N GLU A 45 4.65 -13.52 18.94
CA GLU A 45 4.47 -12.70 20.16
C GLU A 45 3.00 -12.51 20.51
N LEU A 46 2.15 -12.16 19.52
CA LEU A 46 0.72 -11.99 19.71
C LEU A 46 0.03 -13.30 20.09
N GLU A 47 0.47 -14.43 19.51
CA GLU A 47 -0.03 -15.74 19.92
C GLU A 47 0.34 -16.05 21.37
N ALA A 48 1.58 -15.78 21.79
CA ALA A 48 2.02 -15.99 23.16
C ALA A 48 1.30 -15.08 24.17
N SER A 49 0.94 -13.85 23.78
CA SER A 49 0.22 -12.91 24.65
C SER A 49 -1.30 -13.05 24.60
N GLY A 50 -1.84 -13.89 23.71
CA GLY A 50 -3.28 -14.04 23.49
C GLY A 50 -3.94 -12.78 22.92
N GLN A 51 -3.18 -11.94 22.23
CA GLN A 51 -3.66 -10.71 21.61
C GLN A 51 -3.88 -10.90 20.11
N VAL A 52 -4.76 -10.07 19.56
CA VAL A 52 -5.00 -10.00 18.11
C VAL A 52 -4.87 -8.55 17.70
N GLY A 53 -4.18 -8.32 16.58
CA GLY A 53 -4.05 -7.00 16.00
C GLY A 53 -3.18 -7.06 14.76
N GLY A 54 -3.32 -6.04 13.93
CA GLY A 54 -2.52 -5.82 12.75
C GLY A 54 -2.34 -4.35 12.51
N CYS A 55 -1.44 -4.02 11.60
CA CYS A 55 -1.19 -2.65 11.19
C CYS A 55 -0.78 -2.58 9.72
N THR A 56 -1.01 -1.42 9.13
CA THR A 56 -0.34 -1.04 7.90
C THR A 56 1.10 -0.61 8.21
N ALA A 57 1.96 -0.65 7.19
CA ALA A 57 3.35 -0.26 7.32
C ALA A 57 3.81 0.47 6.06
N LEU A 58 4.19 1.74 6.22
CA LEU A 58 4.78 2.58 5.19
C LEU A 58 6.14 3.08 5.69
N VAL A 59 7.22 2.62 5.05
CA VAL A 59 8.60 2.83 5.48
C VAL A 59 9.39 3.53 4.39
N ALA A 60 10.17 4.55 4.77
CA ALA A 60 11.10 5.23 3.88
C ALA A 60 12.55 5.05 4.38
N VAL A 61 13.44 4.56 3.51
CA VAL A 61 14.86 4.36 3.80
C VAL A 61 15.70 5.17 2.82
N SER A 62 16.50 6.11 3.32
CA SER A 62 17.49 6.82 2.53
C SER A 62 18.83 6.09 2.60
N LEU A 63 19.33 5.62 1.45
CA LEU A 63 20.58 4.86 1.38
C LEU A 63 21.26 5.11 0.03
N GLN A 64 22.55 5.47 0.07
CA GLN A 64 23.39 5.67 -1.13
C GLN A 64 22.79 6.63 -2.17
N GLY A 65 22.21 7.75 -1.72
CA GLY A 65 21.61 8.75 -2.61
C GLY A 65 20.26 8.34 -3.22
N LYS A 66 19.65 7.26 -2.73
CA LYS A 66 18.33 6.79 -3.14
C LYS A 66 17.39 6.72 -1.96
N LEU A 67 16.11 6.96 -2.23
CA LEU A 67 15.03 6.78 -1.27
C LEU A 67 14.21 5.56 -1.67
N TYR A 68 14.15 4.57 -0.77
CA TYR A 68 13.35 3.37 -0.92
C TYR A 68 12.08 3.52 -0.09
N VAL A 69 10.92 3.43 -0.72
CA VAL A 69 9.62 3.53 -0.06
C VAL A 69 8.92 2.19 -0.14
N ALA A 70 8.82 1.49 1.00
CA ALA A 70 8.17 0.19 1.14
C ALA A 70 6.77 0.37 1.74
N ASN A 71 5.72 -0.12 1.07
CA ASN A 71 4.34 -0.01 1.54
C ASN A 71 3.64 -1.37 1.63
N ALA A 72 2.99 -1.62 2.77
CA ALA A 72 2.05 -2.72 3.00
C ALA A 72 0.81 -2.17 3.71
N GLY A 73 -0.25 -1.90 2.95
CA GLY A 73 -1.49 -1.31 3.44
C GLY A 73 -1.98 -0.14 2.58
N ASP A 74 -2.82 0.71 3.14
CA ASP A 74 -3.44 1.89 2.51
C ASP A 74 -2.89 3.23 3.02
N SER A 75 -1.84 3.21 3.85
CA SER A 75 -0.99 4.38 4.01
C SER A 75 -0.32 4.75 2.69
N ARG A 76 -0.07 6.05 2.46
CA ARG A 76 0.43 6.55 1.17
C ARG A 76 1.53 7.60 1.31
N ALA A 77 2.47 7.55 0.37
CA ALA A 77 3.59 8.48 0.21
C ALA A 77 3.59 9.13 -1.18
N ILE A 78 3.78 10.44 -1.22
CA ILE A 78 3.96 11.21 -2.46
C ILE A 78 5.16 12.13 -2.35
N LEU A 79 5.90 12.27 -3.45
CA LEU A 79 6.86 13.35 -3.67
C LEU A 79 6.11 14.58 -4.17
N VAL A 80 6.33 15.71 -3.51
CA VAL A 80 5.83 17.02 -3.94
C VAL A 80 7.02 17.91 -4.26
N ARG A 81 7.11 18.31 -5.54
CA ARG A 81 8.04 19.32 -6.04
C ARG A 81 7.27 20.49 -6.63
N ARG A 82 7.95 21.56 -7.02
CA ARG A 82 7.33 22.74 -7.64
C ARG A 82 6.38 22.40 -8.79
N ASP A 83 6.82 21.54 -9.71
CA ASP A 83 6.11 21.24 -10.96
C ASP A 83 5.67 19.77 -11.08
N GLU A 84 5.92 18.95 -10.06
CA GLU A 84 5.68 17.50 -10.10
C GLU A 84 5.02 17.02 -8.82
N ILE A 85 4.05 16.10 -8.97
CA ILE A 85 3.55 15.26 -7.89
C ILE A 85 3.79 13.83 -8.35
N ARG A 86 4.61 13.08 -7.62
CA ARG A 86 4.97 11.72 -7.98
C ARG A 86 4.60 10.74 -6.86
N PRO A 87 3.68 9.79 -7.10
CA PRO A 87 3.41 8.72 -6.15
C PRO A 87 4.69 7.93 -5.86
N LEU A 88 4.98 7.72 -4.57
CA LEU A 88 6.06 6.86 -4.11
C LEU A 88 5.53 5.56 -3.51
N SER A 89 4.23 5.47 -3.23
CA SER A 89 3.54 4.22 -2.92
C SER A 89 2.13 4.19 -3.50
N PHE A 90 1.54 3.00 -3.55
CA PHE A 90 0.15 2.76 -3.92
C PHE A 90 -0.56 2.02 -2.79
N GLU A 91 -1.86 2.24 -2.66
CA GLU A 91 -2.70 1.61 -1.63
C GLU A 91 -3.02 0.16 -1.99
N PHE A 92 -2.89 -0.72 -1.01
CA PHE A 92 -3.16 -2.15 -1.14
C PHE A 92 -4.51 -2.51 -0.54
N THR A 93 -5.57 -2.20 -1.28
CA THR A 93 -6.94 -2.56 -0.93
C THR A 93 -7.35 -3.89 -1.57
N PRO A 94 -8.44 -4.53 -1.12
CA PRO A 94 -8.99 -5.72 -1.76
C PRO A 94 -9.29 -5.52 -3.26
N GLU A 95 -9.66 -4.31 -3.68
CA GLU A 95 -9.92 -4.01 -5.10
C GLU A 95 -8.64 -3.89 -5.92
N THR A 96 -7.63 -3.17 -5.42
CA THR A 96 -6.36 -3.00 -6.15
C THR A 96 -5.62 -4.32 -6.31
N GLU A 97 -5.75 -5.22 -5.33
CA GLU A 97 -5.13 -6.55 -5.33
C GLU A 97 -6.08 -7.68 -5.75
N ARG A 98 -7.24 -7.34 -6.35
CA ARG A 98 -8.30 -8.30 -6.70
C ARG A 98 -7.77 -9.52 -7.45
N GLN A 99 -6.96 -9.32 -8.49
CA GLN A 99 -6.46 -10.42 -9.32
C GLN A 99 -5.62 -11.41 -8.50
N ARG A 100 -4.72 -10.90 -7.64
CA ARG A 100 -3.90 -11.73 -6.76
C ARG A 100 -4.76 -12.52 -5.78
N ILE A 101 -5.71 -11.86 -5.13
CA ILE A 101 -6.61 -12.46 -4.13
C ILE A 101 -7.46 -13.56 -4.78
N GLN A 102 -8.07 -13.29 -5.95
CA GLN A 102 -8.86 -14.27 -6.68
C GLN A 102 -8.00 -15.41 -7.25
N GLN A 103 -6.75 -15.13 -7.66
CA GLN A 103 -5.82 -16.16 -8.13
C GLN A 103 -5.47 -17.12 -7.00
N LEU A 104 -5.22 -16.61 -5.78
CA LEU A 104 -4.98 -17.45 -4.62
C LEU A 104 -6.18 -18.37 -4.34
N ALA A 105 -7.39 -17.83 -4.38
CA ALA A 105 -8.63 -18.60 -4.24
C ALA A 105 -8.91 -19.58 -5.40
N PHE A 106 -8.35 -19.32 -6.58
CA PHE A 106 -8.42 -20.24 -7.71
C PHE A 106 -7.46 -21.42 -7.51
N VAL A 107 -6.24 -21.16 -7.05
CA VAL A 107 -5.22 -22.19 -6.79
C VAL A 107 -5.57 -23.02 -5.55
N TYR A 108 -6.10 -22.39 -4.51
CA TYR A 108 -6.43 -22.98 -3.21
C TYR A 108 -7.92 -22.75 -2.85
N PRO A 109 -8.86 -23.41 -3.53
CA PRO A 109 -10.29 -23.21 -3.33
C PRO A 109 -10.78 -23.59 -1.92
N GLU A 110 -10.04 -24.41 -1.18
CA GLU A 110 -10.30 -24.76 0.22
C GLU A 110 -10.27 -23.55 1.16
N LEU A 111 -9.50 -22.50 0.82
CA LEU A 111 -9.44 -21.25 1.59
C LEU A 111 -10.79 -20.51 1.60
N LEU A 112 -11.68 -20.80 0.65
CA LEU A 112 -13.03 -20.23 0.60
C LEU A 112 -14.02 -20.96 1.51
N ALA A 113 -13.61 -22.10 2.10
CA ALA A 113 -14.40 -22.99 2.96
C ALA A 113 -15.79 -23.36 2.42
N GLY A 114 -16.00 -23.27 1.10
CA GLY A 114 -17.30 -23.45 0.49
C GLY A 114 -18.31 -22.32 0.73
N GLU A 115 -17.96 -21.29 1.50
CA GLU A 115 -18.82 -20.15 1.88
C GLU A 115 -18.68 -18.97 0.91
N PHE A 116 -17.51 -18.84 0.29
CA PHE A 116 -17.18 -17.73 -0.60
C PHE A 116 -17.09 -18.17 -2.07
N THR A 117 -17.37 -17.21 -2.96
CA THR A 117 -17.04 -17.29 -4.38
C THR A 117 -15.87 -16.36 -4.69
N ARG A 118 -14.89 -16.86 -5.43
CA ARG A 118 -13.83 -16.00 -5.98
C ARG A 118 -14.34 -15.13 -7.11
N LEU A 119 -15.42 -15.53 -7.80
CA LEU A 119 -15.93 -14.78 -8.94
C LEU A 119 -16.50 -13.45 -8.47
N GLU A 120 -16.20 -12.41 -9.23
CA GLU A 120 -16.80 -11.11 -8.99
C GLU A 120 -17.97 -10.88 -9.93
N PHE A 121 -19.01 -10.27 -9.38
CA PHE A 121 -20.23 -9.87 -10.06
C PHE A 121 -20.47 -8.38 -9.80
N PRO A 122 -21.15 -7.63 -10.69
CA PRO A 122 -21.44 -6.21 -10.47
C PRO A 122 -22.28 -5.93 -9.22
N ARG A 123 -22.96 -6.94 -8.68
CA ARG A 123 -23.73 -6.89 -7.44
C ARG A 123 -23.78 -8.27 -6.78
N ARG A 124 -24.18 -8.30 -5.50
CA ARG A 124 -24.55 -9.55 -4.82
C ARG A 124 -25.66 -10.27 -5.59
N LEU A 125 -25.43 -11.54 -5.93
CA LEU A 125 -26.43 -12.40 -6.55
C LEU A 125 -27.35 -13.00 -5.49
N LYS A 126 -28.61 -13.21 -5.87
CA LYS A 126 -29.69 -13.77 -5.04
C LYS A 126 -30.30 -15.00 -5.72
N GLY A 127 -31.17 -15.72 -5.01
CA GLY A 127 -31.82 -16.93 -5.53
C GLY A 127 -32.52 -16.74 -6.87
N ASP A 128 -33.18 -15.60 -7.07
CA ASP A 128 -33.90 -15.27 -8.31
C ASP A 128 -32.98 -15.09 -9.53
N ASP A 129 -31.67 -14.93 -9.31
CA ASP A 129 -30.68 -14.83 -10.39
C ASP A 129 -30.31 -16.19 -10.98
N LEU A 130 -30.68 -17.32 -10.36
CA LEU A 130 -30.31 -18.66 -10.83
C LEU A 130 -30.72 -18.90 -12.29
N GLY A 131 -29.77 -19.35 -13.11
CA GLY A 131 -29.95 -19.57 -14.55
C GLY A 131 -29.98 -18.32 -15.42
N GLN A 132 -30.08 -17.13 -14.82
CA GLN A 132 -30.03 -15.84 -15.53
C GLN A 132 -28.61 -15.58 -16.05
N LYS A 133 -28.53 -14.81 -17.15
CA LYS A 133 -27.25 -14.40 -17.72
C LYS A 133 -26.79 -13.11 -17.02
N VAL A 134 -25.65 -13.16 -16.35
CA VAL A 134 -25.08 -12.02 -15.62
C VAL A 134 -23.64 -11.76 -16.06
N LEU A 135 -23.18 -10.52 -15.85
CA LEU A 135 -21.77 -10.18 -15.99
C LEU A 135 -20.97 -10.78 -14.83
N PHE A 136 -19.78 -11.29 -15.13
CA PHE A 136 -18.83 -11.77 -14.14
C PHE A 136 -17.39 -11.50 -14.60
N ARG A 137 -16.46 -11.56 -13.65
CA ARG A 137 -15.02 -11.64 -13.94
C ARG A 137 -14.30 -12.54 -12.95
N ASP A 138 -13.27 -13.23 -13.44
CA ASP A 138 -12.39 -14.10 -12.65
C ASP A 138 -10.96 -13.51 -12.59
N HIS A 139 -10.05 -14.19 -11.88
CA HIS A 139 -8.69 -13.73 -11.59
C HIS A 139 -7.88 -13.30 -12.83
N HIS A 140 -8.03 -13.99 -13.96
CA HIS A 140 -7.28 -13.73 -15.20
C HIS A 140 -7.91 -12.65 -16.10
N MET A 141 -9.09 -12.13 -15.74
CA MET A 141 -9.83 -11.19 -16.57
C MET A 141 -9.55 -9.75 -16.13
N SER A 142 -9.23 -8.85 -17.06
CA SER A 142 -9.25 -7.40 -16.84
C SER A 142 -10.62 -6.77 -17.13
N GLY A 143 -11.37 -7.35 -18.09
CA GLY A 143 -12.73 -6.97 -18.46
C GLY A 143 -13.81 -7.85 -17.84
N TRP A 144 -15.04 -7.75 -18.37
CA TRP A 144 -16.19 -8.54 -17.95
C TRP A 144 -16.63 -9.50 -19.06
N SER A 145 -17.15 -10.65 -18.68
CA SER A 145 -17.81 -11.61 -19.58
C SER A 145 -19.17 -12.00 -19.03
N TYR A 146 -19.93 -12.80 -19.78
CA TYR A 146 -21.23 -13.30 -19.34
C TYR A 146 -21.17 -14.78 -18.96
N LYS A 147 -21.82 -15.14 -17.86
CA LYS A 147 -22.13 -16.54 -17.51
C LYS A 147 -23.59 -16.70 -17.11
N ARG A 148 -24.08 -17.94 -17.10
CA ARG A 148 -25.32 -18.28 -16.41
C ARG A 148 -25.02 -18.52 -14.94
N VAL A 149 -25.90 -18.01 -14.07
CA VAL A 149 -25.73 -18.13 -12.63
C VAL A 149 -26.00 -19.56 -12.18
N GLU A 150 -25.10 -20.06 -11.34
CA GLU A 150 -25.14 -21.37 -10.69
C GLU A 150 -25.28 -21.19 -9.17
N LYS A 151 -25.66 -22.27 -8.46
CA LYS A 151 -25.83 -22.22 -6.99
C LYS A 151 -24.54 -21.79 -6.26
N SER A 152 -23.38 -22.15 -6.79
CA SER A 152 -22.06 -21.75 -6.27
C SER A 152 -21.80 -20.24 -6.37
N ASP A 153 -22.43 -19.53 -7.31
CA ASP A 153 -22.25 -18.09 -7.47
C ASP A 153 -23.01 -17.27 -6.42
N LEU A 154 -23.98 -17.89 -5.74
CA LEU A 154 -24.75 -17.25 -4.67
C LEU A 154 -23.96 -17.16 -3.34
N LYS A 155 -22.79 -17.81 -3.25
CA LYS A 155 -21.85 -17.74 -2.13
C LYS A 155 -21.31 -16.33 -1.93
N TYR A 156 -20.87 -15.97 -0.73
CA TYR A 156 -20.40 -14.60 -0.42
C TYR A 156 -19.22 -14.19 -1.32
N PRO A 157 -19.16 -12.94 -1.81
CA PRO A 157 -18.05 -12.54 -2.64
C PRO A 157 -16.77 -12.46 -1.79
N LEU A 158 -15.67 -12.94 -2.34
CA LEU A 158 -14.34 -12.86 -1.71
C LEU A 158 -13.92 -11.41 -1.41
N ILE A 159 -14.35 -10.47 -2.26
CA ILE A 159 -14.19 -9.03 -2.07
C ILE A 159 -15.58 -8.41 -2.01
N HIS A 160 -15.93 -7.84 -0.86
CA HIS A 160 -17.26 -7.31 -0.58
C HIS A 160 -17.27 -5.79 -0.60
N GLY A 161 -18.24 -5.16 -1.26
CA GLY A 161 -18.29 -3.69 -1.38
C GLY A 161 -17.45 -3.16 -2.53
N GLN A 162 -17.35 -1.83 -2.62
CA GLN A 162 -16.62 -1.09 -3.65
C GLN A 162 -15.98 0.17 -3.05
N GLY A 163 -14.89 0.64 -3.64
CA GLY A 163 -14.13 1.78 -3.15
C GLY A 163 -13.68 1.60 -1.70
N ARG A 164 -13.82 2.65 -0.89
CA ARG A 164 -13.48 2.63 0.55
C ARG A 164 -14.26 1.62 1.39
N GLN A 165 -15.38 1.12 0.87
CA GLN A 165 -16.17 0.09 1.54
C GLN A 165 -15.78 -1.33 1.13
N ALA A 166 -14.79 -1.49 0.25
CA ALA A 166 -14.28 -2.79 -0.13
C ALA A 166 -13.66 -3.50 1.08
N ARG A 167 -14.03 -4.77 1.28
CA ARG A 167 -13.56 -5.60 2.39
C ARG A 167 -13.17 -6.99 1.89
N LEU A 168 -11.97 -7.42 2.22
CA LEU A 168 -11.49 -8.78 2.02
C LEU A 168 -12.28 -9.72 2.95
N LEU A 169 -12.97 -10.69 2.36
CA LEU A 169 -13.86 -11.62 3.07
C LEU A 169 -14.87 -10.90 4.00
N GLY A 170 -15.32 -9.70 3.60
CA GLY A 170 -16.21 -8.88 4.43
C GLY A 170 -15.59 -8.37 5.74
N THR A 171 -14.27 -8.49 5.93
CA THR A 171 -13.60 -8.28 7.22
C THR A 171 -12.61 -7.10 7.18
N LEU A 172 -11.54 -7.16 6.38
CA LEU A 172 -10.49 -6.11 6.35
C LEU A 172 -10.59 -5.18 5.14
N ALA A 173 -10.34 -3.88 5.35
CA ALA A 173 -10.28 -2.87 4.28
C ALA A 173 -8.97 -2.89 3.48
N VAL A 174 -7.94 -3.57 4.01
CA VAL A 174 -6.63 -3.73 3.39
C VAL A 174 -6.40 -5.18 2.96
N SER A 175 -5.49 -5.35 2.01
CA SER A 175 -5.04 -6.64 1.49
C SER A 175 -3.57 -6.94 1.80
N ARG A 176 -2.85 -5.95 2.37
CA ARG A 176 -1.51 -6.10 2.89
C ARG A 176 -1.36 -5.40 4.25
N GLY A 177 -0.52 -5.95 5.12
CA GLY A 177 -0.28 -5.46 6.48
C GLY A 177 0.48 -6.48 7.32
N LEU A 178 0.99 -6.04 8.46
CA LEU A 178 1.65 -6.89 9.46
C LEU A 178 0.64 -7.34 10.52
N GLY A 179 0.88 -8.49 11.15
CA GLY A 179 0.01 -9.01 12.19
C GLY A 179 -1.19 -9.78 11.65
N ASP A 180 -2.33 -9.70 12.34
CA ASP A 180 -3.60 -10.35 11.99
C ASP A 180 -3.51 -11.88 11.71
N HIS A 181 -2.52 -12.54 12.32
CA HIS A 181 -2.30 -14.00 12.15
C HIS A 181 -3.48 -14.85 12.60
N GLN A 182 -4.19 -14.39 13.63
CA GLN A 182 -5.35 -15.09 14.19
C GLN A 182 -6.68 -14.46 13.77
N LEU A 183 -6.66 -13.45 12.90
CA LEU A 183 -7.87 -12.76 12.49
C LEU A 183 -8.72 -13.67 11.59
N ARG A 184 -10.00 -13.78 11.93
CA ARG A 184 -10.98 -14.63 11.26
C ARG A 184 -12.14 -13.80 10.74
N VAL A 185 -12.77 -14.29 9.68
CA VAL A 185 -14.07 -13.76 9.25
C VAL A 185 -15.07 -13.94 10.39
N LEU A 186 -15.83 -12.88 10.69
CA LEU A 186 -16.81 -12.82 11.77
C LEU A 186 -17.70 -14.07 11.79
N ASP A 187 -17.85 -14.68 12.96
CA ASP A 187 -18.65 -15.89 13.21
C ASP A 187 -18.26 -17.13 12.37
N THR A 188 -17.01 -17.20 11.88
CA THR A 188 -16.48 -18.36 11.15
C THR A 188 -15.10 -18.79 11.64
N ASN A 189 -14.61 -19.92 11.11
CA ASN A 189 -13.23 -20.39 11.30
C ASN A 189 -12.30 -20.05 10.13
N ILE A 190 -12.73 -19.18 9.21
CA ILE A 190 -11.97 -18.83 8.01
C ILE A 190 -10.97 -17.75 8.39
N GLN A 191 -9.68 -18.07 8.28
CA GLN A 191 -8.60 -17.12 8.51
C GLN A 191 -8.43 -16.17 7.31
N LEU A 192 -7.99 -14.95 7.60
CA LEU A 192 -7.71 -13.96 6.55
C LEU A 192 -6.37 -14.18 5.86
N LYS A 193 -5.35 -14.68 6.57
CA LYS A 193 -4.16 -15.21 5.93
C LYS A 193 -4.52 -16.56 5.27
N PRO A 194 -4.06 -16.83 4.03
CA PRO A 194 -2.99 -16.12 3.29
C PRO A 194 -3.46 -15.01 2.33
N PHE A 195 -4.72 -14.57 2.36
CA PHE A 195 -5.18 -13.49 1.49
C PHE A 195 -4.58 -12.12 1.88
N LEU A 196 -4.40 -11.86 3.17
CA LEU A 196 -3.63 -10.74 3.71
C LEU A 196 -2.12 -11.04 3.65
N LEU A 197 -1.35 -10.22 2.92
CA LEU A 197 0.11 -10.37 2.81
C LEU A 197 0.88 -9.36 3.66
N SER A 198 1.99 -9.78 4.25
CA SER A 198 2.92 -8.88 4.95
C SER A 198 3.97 -8.26 4.04
N VAL A 199 4.20 -8.83 2.85
CA VAL A 199 5.27 -8.38 1.95
C VAL A 199 4.92 -7.03 1.30
N PRO A 200 5.80 -6.01 1.40
CA PRO A 200 5.55 -4.69 0.87
C PRO A 200 5.74 -4.65 -0.65
N GLN A 201 5.29 -3.57 -1.27
CA GLN A 201 5.85 -3.13 -2.55
C GLN A 201 6.88 -2.03 -2.28
N VAL A 202 8.04 -2.13 -2.93
CA VAL A 202 9.12 -1.14 -2.79
C VAL A 202 9.26 -0.29 -4.06
N THR A 203 9.09 1.02 -3.91
CA THR A 203 9.42 2.01 -4.94
C THR A 203 10.79 2.61 -4.66
N VAL A 204 11.60 2.82 -5.70
CA VAL A 204 12.91 3.45 -5.60
C VAL A 204 12.90 4.80 -6.29
N LEU A 205 13.26 5.85 -5.56
CA LEU A 205 13.52 7.18 -6.07
C LEU A 205 15.03 7.44 -6.04
N ASP A 206 15.63 7.66 -7.21
CA ASP A 206 17.03 8.07 -7.30
C ASP A 206 17.13 9.57 -7.03
N VAL A 207 17.41 9.91 -5.76
CA VAL A 207 17.45 11.30 -5.29
C VAL A 207 18.65 12.04 -5.89
N GLY A 208 19.77 11.34 -6.12
CA GLY A 208 20.97 11.91 -6.73
C GLY A 208 20.79 12.36 -8.19
N GLN A 209 19.74 11.90 -8.87
CA GLN A 209 19.40 12.34 -10.23
C GLN A 209 18.41 13.51 -10.26
N LEU A 210 17.91 13.96 -9.11
CA LEU A 210 16.95 15.05 -9.03
C LEU A 210 17.66 16.37 -8.69
N GLU A 211 17.32 17.43 -9.43
CA GLU A 211 17.65 18.80 -9.04
C GLU A 211 16.69 19.25 -7.93
N LEU A 212 17.06 18.91 -6.68
CA LEU A 212 16.24 19.18 -5.50
C LEU A 212 16.27 20.66 -5.09
N GLN A 213 15.08 21.22 -4.89
CA GLN A 213 14.89 22.54 -4.30
C GLN A 213 14.62 22.44 -2.79
N GLU A 214 14.81 23.54 -2.06
CA GLU A 214 14.59 23.57 -0.59
C GLU A 214 13.17 23.20 -0.16
N ASP A 215 12.19 23.41 -1.06
CA ASP A 215 10.77 23.15 -0.80
C ASP A 215 10.31 21.79 -1.37
N ASP A 216 11.22 20.98 -1.93
CA ASP A 216 10.92 19.62 -2.39
C ASP A 216 10.85 18.66 -1.20
N VAL A 217 9.68 18.04 -1.01
CA VAL A 217 9.38 17.20 0.16
C VAL A 217 8.73 15.88 -0.23
N VAL A 218 8.90 14.88 0.62
CA VAL A 218 8.04 13.68 0.63
C VAL A 218 7.01 13.83 1.73
N VAL A 219 5.73 13.67 1.38
CA VAL A 219 4.62 13.60 2.32
C VAL A 219 4.22 12.15 2.48
N MET A 220 4.23 11.63 3.70
CA MET A 220 3.77 10.29 4.05
C MET A 220 2.67 10.43 5.09
N ALA A 221 1.56 9.71 4.93
CA ALA A 221 0.49 9.75 5.91
C ALA A 221 -0.35 8.47 5.92
N THR A 222 -1.08 8.28 7.02
CA THR A 222 -2.16 7.28 7.12
C THR A 222 -3.34 7.67 6.22
N ASP A 223 -4.18 6.69 5.91
CA ASP A 223 -5.43 6.84 5.16
C ASP A 223 -6.35 7.93 5.75
N GLY A 224 -6.33 8.15 7.07
CA GLY A 224 -7.05 9.26 7.70
C GLY A 224 -6.80 10.65 7.08
N LEU A 225 -5.63 10.91 6.48
CA LEU A 225 -5.38 12.12 5.68
C LEU A 225 -5.96 11.98 4.26
N TRP A 226 -5.64 10.86 3.62
CA TRP A 226 -5.89 10.57 2.21
C TRP A 226 -7.36 10.32 1.88
N ASP A 227 -8.14 10.01 2.90
CA ASP A 227 -9.59 9.90 2.81
C ASP A 227 -10.28 11.25 2.67
N VAL A 228 -9.61 12.34 3.05
CA VAL A 228 -10.17 13.69 2.94
C VAL A 228 -9.47 14.50 1.85
N LEU A 229 -8.15 14.35 1.72
CA LEU A 229 -7.34 15.17 0.82
C LEU A 229 -6.80 14.36 -0.35
N SER A 230 -7.00 14.88 -1.56
CA SER A 230 -6.36 14.39 -2.78
C SER A 230 -4.87 14.75 -2.80
N ASN A 231 -4.10 14.06 -3.66
CA ASN A 231 -2.69 14.34 -3.87
C ASN A 231 -2.47 15.80 -4.32
N GLU A 232 -3.35 16.32 -5.16
CA GLU A 232 -3.32 17.70 -5.67
C GLU A 232 -3.61 18.72 -4.58
N GLN A 233 -4.56 18.44 -3.68
CA GLN A 233 -4.86 19.32 -2.54
C GLN A 233 -3.68 19.38 -1.57
N VAL A 234 -3.09 18.23 -1.23
CA VAL A 234 -1.88 18.18 -0.39
C VAL A 234 -0.72 18.93 -1.06
N ALA A 235 -0.48 18.69 -2.36
CA ALA A 235 0.58 19.38 -3.09
C ALA A 235 0.36 20.90 -3.17
N TRP A 236 -0.89 21.34 -3.34
CA TRP A 236 -1.24 22.75 -3.31
C TRP A 236 -0.94 23.39 -1.94
N LEU A 237 -1.29 22.72 -0.84
CA LEU A 237 -0.97 23.17 0.52
C LEU A 237 0.54 23.29 0.74
N VAL A 238 1.32 22.27 0.33
CA VAL A 238 2.78 22.26 0.40
C VAL A 238 3.37 23.46 -0.36
N ARG A 239 2.99 23.63 -1.64
CA ARG A 239 3.50 24.67 -2.54
C ARG A 239 3.08 26.09 -2.13
N SER A 240 1.96 26.22 -1.43
CA SER A 240 1.48 27.52 -0.92
C SER A 240 2.15 27.88 0.40
N PHE A 241 2.48 26.88 1.23
CA PHE A 241 3.00 27.09 2.57
C PHE A 241 4.53 27.27 2.59
N LEU A 242 5.29 26.38 1.97
CA LEU A 242 6.76 26.35 2.14
C LEU A 242 7.50 27.60 1.63
N PRO A 243 7.19 28.14 0.42
CA PRO A 243 7.90 29.31 -0.10
C PRO A 243 7.73 30.56 0.77
N GLY A 244 6.60 30.70 1.47
CA GLY A 244 6.32 31.83 2.36
C GLY A 244 6.93 31.68 3.75
N ASN A 245 7.49 30.52 4.09
CA ASN A 245 7.95 30.17 5.44
C ASN A 245 9.41 29.66 5.44
N GLN A 246 10.25 30.08 4.47
CA GLN A 246 11.62 29.57 4.32
C GLN A 246 12.52 29.82 5.53
N GLU A 247 12.35 30.98 6.19
CA GLU A 247 13.12 31.38 7.37
C GLU A 247 12.69 30.65 8.67
N ASP A 248 11.58 29.90 8.64
CA ASP A 248 11.07 29.22 9.83
C ASP A 248 11.69 27.80 9.95
N PRO A 249 12.52 27.54 10.97
CA PRO A 249 13.15 26.23 11.16
C PRO A 249 12.12 25.11 11.45
N HIS A 250 10.88 25.45 11.83
CA HIS A 250 9.80 24.52 12.10
C HIS A 250 8.78 24.42 10.95
N ARG A 251 9.06 24.99 9.77
CA ARG A 251 8.13 25.02 8.63
C ARG A 251 7.56 23.64 8.25
N PHE A 252 8.37 22.58 8.26
CA PHE A 252 7.89 21.23 7.90
C PHE A 252 6.97 20.64 8.97
N LEU A 253 7.24 20.89 10.26
CA LEU A 253 6.36 20.50 11.36
C LEU A 253 5.03 21.26 11.29
N LYS A 254 5.08 22.57 11.05
CA LYS A 254 3.88 23.41 10.89
C LYS A 254 3.06 23.00 9.67
N LEU A 255 3.71 22.61 8.57
CA LEU A 255 3.04 22.05 7.41
C LEU A 255 2.36 20.72 7.72
N ALA A 256 3.02 19.81 8.43
CA ALA A 256 2.40 18.56 8.90
C ALA A 256 1.16 18.83 9.77
N GLN A 257 1.27 19.77 10.71
CA GLN A 257 0.14 20.22 11.52
C GLN A 257 -0.97 20.82 10.65
N MET A 258 -0.66 21.69 9.68
CA MET A 258 -1.65 22.29 8.78
C MET A 258 -2.38 21.22 7.96
N LEU A 259 -1.69 20.17 7.51
CA LEU A 259 -2.30 19.04 6.80
C LEU A 259 -3.28 18.30 7.71
N ILE A 260 -2.94 18.06 8.97
CA ILE A 260 -3.86 17.44 9.96
C ILE A 260 -5.07 18.35 10.21
N HIS A 261 -4.89 19.64 10.45
CA HIS A 261 -6.03 20.55 10.68
C HIS A 261 -6.94 20.65 9.45
N SER A 262 -6.39 20.47 8.25
CA SER A 262 -7.17 20.47 7.01
C SER A 262 -8.13 19.29 6.89
N THR A 263 -8.01 18.25 7.74
CA THR A 263 -8.94 17.12 7.80
C THR A 263 -10.08 17.32 8.80
N GLN A 264 -10.09 18.40 9.59
CA GLN A 264 -11.05 18.59 10.70
C GLN A 264 -12.29 19.42 10.31
N GLY A 265 -12.42 19.83 9.04
CA GLY A 265 -13.50 20.68 8.55
C GLY A 265 -13.33 22.17 8.91
N LYS A 266 -13.95 23.06 8.12
CA LYS A 266 -14.08 24.49 8.46
C LYS A 266 -15.49 24.74 9.00
N GLU A 267 -15.63 25.36 10.17
CA GLU A 267 -16.93 25.69 10.76
C GLU A 267 -17.75 26.69 9.91
N ASP A 268 -17.15 27.44 8.98
CA ASP A 268 -17.80 28.58 8.29
C ASP A 268 -17.60 28.62 6.75
N SER A 269 -18.00 27.58 6.00
CA SER A 269 -18.14 27.69 4.54
C SER A 269 -19.47 27.11 4.04
N PRO A 270 -20.39 27.90 3.44
CA PRO A 270 -21.70 27.45 2.98
C PRO A 270 -21.68 26.73 1.62
N THR A 271 -20.54 26.17 1.21
CA THR A 271 -20.41 25.49 -0.09
C THR A 271 -19.59 24.22 0.04
N GLU A 272 -20.27 23.13 -0.34
CA GLU A 272 -19.83 21.74 -0.51
C GLU A 272 -19.31 21.06 0.78
N GLU A 273 -19.98 19.95 1.13
CA GLU A 273 -19.72 19.07 2.26
C GLU A 273 -18.24 19.00 2.63
N GLY A 274 -17.83 19.75 3.66
CA GLY A 274 -16.49 19.67 4.20
C GLY A 274 -16.26 18.27 4.74
N GLN A 275 -15.51 17.45 3.99
CA GLN A 275 -15.18 16.09 4.42
C GLN A 275 -14.29 16.18 5.65
N VAL A 276 -14.79 15.70 6.78
CA VAL A 276 -14.05 15.58 8.03
C VAL A 276 -13.52 14.15 8.12
N SER A 277 -12.26 13.99 8.53
CA SER A 277 -11.71 12.69 8.86
C SER A 277 -12.18 12.28 10.24
N TYR A 278 -12.68 11.05 10.36
CA TYR A 278 -13.07 10.43 11.62
C TYR A 278 -12.04 9.41 12.11
N ASP A 279 -10.89 9.32 11.43
CA ASP A 279 -9.83 8.34 11.70
C ASP A 279 -8.60 9.00 12.33
N ASP A 280 -7.68 8.17 12.83
CA ASP A 280 -6.38 8.62 13.31
C ASP A 280 -5.52 9.14 12.15
N VAL A 281 -5.08 10.40 12.26
CA VAL A 281 -4.28 11.07 11.23
C VAL A 281 -2.84 11.22 11.70
N SER A 282 -1.93 10.51 11.05
CA SER A 282 -0.48 10.69 11.21
C SER A 282 0.14 11.18 9.90
N VAL A 283 0.94 12.25 9.97
CA VAL A 283 1.57 12.88 8.79
C VAL A 283 3.05 13.14 9.04
N PHE A 284 3.89 12.75 8.08
CA PHE A 284 5.30 13.11 7.99
C PHE A 284 5.53 13.98 6.77
N VAL A 285 6.27 15.07 6.96
CA VAL A 285 6.76 15.93 5.88
C VAL A 285 8.28 15.91 5.94
N ILE A 286 8.90 15.27 4.94
CA ILE A 286 10.33 14.96 4.93
C ILE A 286 11.00 15.84 3.86
N PRO A 287 11.83 16.82 4.24
CA PRO A 287 12.61 17.59 3.28
C PRO A 287 13.64 16.71 2.58
N LEU A 288 13.77 16.86 1.27
CA LEU A 288 14.76 16.13 0.49
C LEU A 288 16.07 16.90 0.29
N HIS A 289 16.01 18.23 0.32
CA HIS A 289 17.20 19.07 0.21
C HIS A 289 17.96 19.09 1.55
N SER A 290 19.21 18.62 1.57
CA SER A 290 20.08 18.79 2.73
C SER A 290 20.92 20.05 2.58
N GLN A 291 20.69 21.04 3.44
CA GLN A 291 21.66 22.11 3.66
C GLN A 291 22.83 21.52 4.48
N GLY A 292 23.75 20.82 3.82
CA GLY A 292 24.77 20.07 4.55
C GLY A 292 25.79 19.25 3.75
N GLN A 293 26.03 19.57 2.48
CA GLN A 293 27.35 19.33 1.88
C GLN A 293 28.14 20.63 1.89
N GLU A 294 28.46 21.13 3.08
CA GLU A 294 29.69 21.91 3.18
C GLU A 294 30.84 20.99 2.81
N SER A 295 31.65 21.48 1.89
CA SER A 295 32.92 20.94 1.44
C SER A 295 33.78 20.44 2.60
N SER A 296 33.77 19.15 2.88
CA SER A 296 34.95 18.45 3.40
C SER A 296 35.84 18.06 2.21
N GLY A 297 36.27 19.08 1.47
CA GLY A 297 37.34 18.98 0.51
C GLY A 297 38.68 19.01 1.25
N HIS A 298 39.42 17.91 1.11
CA HIS A 298 40.87 17.72 1.20
C HIS A 298 41.73 18.69 2.05
#